data_AF-A0A2S6XGZ3-F1
#
_entry.id   AF-A0A2S6XGZ3-F1
#
_cell.length_a   1.000
_cell.length_b   1.000
_cell.length_c   1.000
_cell.angle_alpha   90.00
_cell.angle_beta   90.00
_cell.angle_gamma   90.00
#
_symmetry.space_group_name_H-M   'P 1'
#
loop_
_entity.id
_entity.type
_entity.pdbx_description
1 polymer ?
#
loop_
_entity_poly.entity_id
_entity_poly.type
_entity_poly.pdbx_seq_one_letter_code
_entity_poly.pdbx_strand_id
1 'polypeptide(L)' 'MPSLNVTFTEEEMEGVRAAAAAEGKSLKQYMHDLGVREMQRKRFVAGAVSWADRLRAEFDEAFPDEIPPSQRGEGVSAA' A
#
# COMPACT_ATOMS: atom_id res chain seq x y z
N MET A 1 2.42 21.11 -19.15
CA MET A 1 2.80 20.21 -18.03
C MET A 1 4.27 20.41 -17.74
N PRO A 2 4.68 20.49 -16.46
CA PRO A 2 6.10 20.41 -16.10
C PRO A 2 6.71 19.12 -16.67
N SER A 3 7.95 19.18 -17.15
CA SER A 3 8.69 18.00 -17.61
C SER A 3 9.38 17.32 -16.42
N LEU A 4 9.20 16.00 -16.31
CA LEU A 4 9.94 15.17 -15.37
C LEU A 4 11.07 14.47 -16.13
N ASN A 5 12.32 14.86 -15.86
CA ASN A 5 13.48 14.17 -16.43
C ASN A 5 13.85 13.00 -15.52
N VAL A 6 13.72 11.79 -16.03
CA VAL A 6 14.08 10.55 -15.35
C VAL A 6 15.04 9.79 -16.24
N THR A 7 16.20 9.42 -15.71
CA THR A 7 17.18 8.60 -16.41
C THR A 7 16.90 7.14 -16.12
N PHE A 8 16.90 6.33 -17.18
CA PHE A 8 16.80 4.88 -17.10
C PHE A 8 18.06 4.28 -17.72
N THR A 9 18.50 3.15 -17.19
CA THR A 9 19.42 2.25 -17.89
C THR A 9 18.73 1.62 -19.10
N GLU A 10 19.50 1.05 -20.02
CA GLU A 10 18.90 0.38 -21.19
C GLU A 10 18.03 -0.82 -20.78
N GLU A 11 18.49 -1.61 -19.79
CA GLU A 11 17.74 -2.75 -19.26
C GLU A 11 16.40 -2.32 -18.66
N GLU A 12 16.40 -1.26 -17.85
CA GLU A 12 15.16 -0.71 -17.30
C GLU A 12 14.24 -0.18 -18.42
N MET A 13 14.80 0.51 -19.43
CA MET A 13 14.01 0.98 -20.57
C MET A 13 13.39 -0.16 -21.36
N GLU A 14 14.11 -1.25 -21.60
CA GLU A 14 13.59 -2.44 -22.26
C GLU A 14 12.44 -3.05 -21.45
N GLY A 15 12.62 -3.20 -20.14
CA GLY A 15 11.58 -3.68 -19.23
C GLY A 15 10.31 -2.80 -19.25
N VAL A 16 10.46 -1.47 -19.17
CA VAL A 16 9.33 -0.55 -19.19
C VAL A 16 8.62 -0.56 -20.56
N ARG A 17 9.37 -0.64 -21.66
CA ARG A 17 8.78 -0.75 -23.02
C ARG A 17 8.00 -2.06 -23.17
N ALA A 18 8.55 -3.19 -22.73
CA ALA A 18 7.90 -4.48 -22.80
C ALA A 18 6.59 -4.49 -21.99
N ALA A 19 6.60 -3.94 -20.78
CA ALA A 19 5.41 -3.84 -19.94
C ALA A 19 4.34 -2.91 -20.55
N ALA A 20 4.74 -1.75 -21.09
CA ALA A 20 3.82 -0.85 -21.78
C ALA A 20 3.18 -1.51 -23.01
N ALA A 21 3.97 -2.25 -23.80
CA ALA A 21 3.49 -3.00 -24.96
C ALA A 21 2.51 -4.12 -24.57
N ALA A 22 2.80 -4.85 -23.48
CA ALA A 22 1.91 -5.88 -22.95
C ALA A 22 0.54 -5.30 -22.51
N GLU A 23 0.51 -4.06 -22.04
CA GLU A 23 -0.72 -3.33 -21.71
C GLU A 23 -1.33 -2.56 -22.89
N GLY A 24 -0.72 -2.60 -24.09
CA GLY A 24 -1.19 -1.86 -25.27
C GLY A 24 -1.11 -0.33 -25.12
N LYS A 25 -0.21 0.18 -24.28
CA LYS A 25 -0.09 1.60 -23.93
C LYS A 25 1.18 2.21 -24.50
N SER A 26 1.15 3.53 -24.71
CA SER A 26 2.38 4.29 -24.94
C SER A 26 3.23 4.33 -23.66
N LEU A 27 4.56 4.43 -23.80
CA LEU A 27 5.49 4.54 -22.68
C LEU A 27 5.11 5.65 -21.69
N LYS A 28 4.73 6.82 -22.23
CA LYS A 28 4.31 7.98 -21.43
C LYS A 28 3.03 7.69 -20.62
N GLN A 29 2.04 7.08 -21.26
CA GLN A 29 0.78 6.75 -20.57
C GLN A 29 1.02 5.67 -19.50
N TYR A 30 1.82 4.66 -19.81
CA TYR A 30 2.18 3.60 -18.87
C TYR A 30 2.88 4.17 -17.62
N MET A 31 3.89 5.04 -17.80
CA MET A 31 4.58 5.70 -16.70
C MET A 31 3.67 6.57 -15.84
N HIS A 32 2.77 7.32 -16.48
CA HIS A 32 1.75 8.10 -15.78
C HIS A 32 0.86 7.20 -14.92
N ASP A 33 0.28 6.16 -15.53
CA ASP A 33 -0.65 5.26 -14.86
C ASP A 33 0.01 4.54 -13.69
N LEU A 34 1.28 4.14 -13.84
CA LEU A 34 2.04 3.50 -12.78
C LEU A 34 2.19 4.43 -11.56
N GLY A 35 2.53 5.71 -11.80
CA GLY A 35 2.64 6.71 -10.72
C GLY A 35 1.30 6.95 -10.02
N VAL A 36 0.21 7.06 -10.77
CA VAL A 36 -1.15 7.22 -10.21
C VAL A 36 -1.56 5.98 -9.41
N ARG A 37 -1.34 4.78 -9.95
CA ARG A 37 -1.67 3.51 -9.30
C ARG A 37 -0.90 3.33 -8.00
N GLU A 38 0.38 3.69 -7.97
CA GLU A 38 1.20 3.59 -6.76
C GLU A 38 0.75 4.58 -5.68
N MET A 39 0.41 5.82 -6.06
CA MET A 39 -0.19 6.79 -5.13
C MET A 39 -1.50 6.27 -4.54
N GLN A 40 -2.38 5.70 -5.37
CA GLN A 40 -3.65 5.12 -4.93
C GLN A 40 -3.43 3.91 -4.01
N ARG A 41 -2.49 3.02 -4.36
CA ARG A 41 -2.14 1.85 -3.53
C ARG A 41 -1.69 2.27 -2.14
N LYS A 42 -0.82 3.28 -2.02
CA LYS A 42 -0.38 3.80 -0.71
C LYS A 42 -1.54 4.32 0.12
N ARG A 43 -2.45 5.09 -0.48
CA ARG A 43 -3.65 5.60 0.20
C ARG A 43 -4.57 4.47 0.66
N PHE A 44 -4.78 3.47 -0.20
CA PHE A 44 -5.59 2.31 0.13
C PHE A 44 -5.00 1.52 1.31
N VAL A 45 -3.71 1.19 1.26
CA VAL A 45 -3.03 0.45 2.33
C VAL A 45 -3.10 1.21 3.65
N ALA A 46 -2.85 2.52 3.65
CA ALA A 46 -2.95 3.34 4.86
C ALA A 46 -4.37 3.31 5.46
N GLY A 47 -5.40 3.44 4.62
CA GLY A 47 -6.79 3.34 5.06
C GLY A 47 -7.19 1.95 5.54
N ALA A 48 -6.66 0.89 4.90
CA ALA A 48 -6.92 -0.49 5.31
C ALA A 48 -6.31 -0.81 6.68
N VAL A 49 -5.09 -0.33 6.94
CA VAL A 49 -4.43 -0.47 8.25
C VAL A 49 -5.23 0.24 9.33
N SER A 50 -5.56 1.52 9.15
CA SER A 50 -6.31 2.27 10.16
C SER A 50 -7.69 1.66 10.44
N TRP A 51 -8.34 1.12 9.41
CA TRP A 51 -9.62 0.42 9.57
C TRP A 51 -9.46 -0.91 10.30
N ALA A 52 -8.42 -1.68 10.00
CA ALA A 52 -8.11 -2.92 10.69
C ALA A 52 -7.80 -2.70 12.18
N ASP A 53 -7.07 -1.64 12.52
CA ASP A 53 -6.77 -1.29 13.91
C ASP A 53 -8.05 -0.96 14.70
N ARG A 54 -8.98 -0.21 14.10
CA ARG A 54 -10.28 0.08 14.71
C ARG A 54 -11.09 -1.20 14.93
N LEU A 55 -11.19 -2.06 13.92
CA LEU A 55 -11.92 -3.33 14.03
C LEU A 55 -11.28 -4.27 15.04
N ARG A 56 -9.95 -4.26 15.16
CA ARG A 56 -9.24 -5.05 16.16
C ARG A 56 -9.66 -4.65 17.57
N ALA A 57 -9.70 -3.35 17.86
CA ALA A 57 -10.15 -2.86 19.17
C ALA A 57 -11.61 -3.27 19.47
N GLU A 58 -12.52 -3.10 18.51
CA GLU A 58 -13.93 -3.51 18.64
C GLU A 58 -14.07 -5.04 18.84
N PHE A 59 -13.24 -5.83 18.15
CA PHE A 59 -13.23 -7.29 18.28
C PHE A 59 -12.70 -7.72 19.65
N ASP A 60 -11.60 -7.15 20.10
CA ASP A 60 -10.95 -7.48 21.36
C ASP A 60 -11.87 -7.13 22.55
N GLU A 61 -12.66 -6.04 22.46
CA GLU A 61 -13.69 -5.70 23.45
C GLU A 61 -14.83 -6.73 23.48
N ALA A 62 -15.31 -7.18 22.30
CA ALA A 62 -16.41 -8.13 22.20
C ALA A 62 -16.00 -9.58 22.52
N PHE A 63 -14.74 -9.94 22.30
CA PHE A 63 -14.19 -11.29 22.44
C PHE A 63 -12.88 -11.30 23.25
N PRO A 64 -12.91 -10.91 24.53
CA PRO A 64 -11.70 -10.76 25.34
C PRO A 64 -10.91 -12.06 25.53
N ASP A 65 -11.57 -13.22 25.48
CA ASP A 65 -10.95 -14.53 25.63
C ASP A 65 -10.16 -14.98 24.38
N GLU A 66 -10.47 -14.41 23.21
CA GLU A 66 -9.77 -14.68 21.94
C GLU A 66 -8.48 -13.87 21.79
N ILE A 67 -8.23 -12.91 22.70
CA ILE A 67 -7.01 -12.11 22.68
C ILE A 67 -5.81 -13.01 23.03
N PRO A 68 -4.79 -13.10 22.15
CA PRO A 68 -3.62 -13.91 22.41
C PRO A 68 -3.01 -13.58 23.79
N PRO A 69 -2.59 -14.59 24.57
CA PRO A 69 -2.03 -14.36 25.91
C PRO A 69 -0.86 -13.38 25.92
N SER A 70 -0.07 -13.33 24.84
CA SER A 70 1.06 -12.40 24.68
C SER A 70 0.66 -10.93 24.54
N GLN A 71 -0.62 -10.63 24.27
CA GLN A 71 -1.13 -9.27 24.02
C GLN A 71 -2.06 -8.78 25.13
N ARG A 72 -2.44 -9.64 26.11
CA ARG A 72 -3.34 -9.29 27.22
C ARG A 72 -2.74 -8.35 28.29
N GLY A 73 -1.46 -7.96 28.18
CA GLY A 73 -0.69 -7.33 29.25
C GLY A 73 -0.45 -5.82 29.19
N GLU A 74 -0.76 -5.12 28.09
CA GLU A 74 -0.44 -3.67 27.98
C GLU A 74 -1.49 -2.75 28.65
N GLY A 75 -2.62 -3.28 29.12
CA GLY A 75 -3.78 -2.49 29.56
C GLY A 75 -4.18 -2.58 31.03
N VAL A 76 -3.45 -3.28 31.91
CA VAL A 76 -3.86 -3.42 33.33
C VAL A 76 -2.67 -3.24 34.27
N SER A 77 -2.31 -1.99 34.54
CA SER A 77 -1.69 -1.60 35.81
C SER A 77 -2.25 -0.26 36.24
N ALA A 78 -3.49 -0.27 36.74
CA ALA A 78 -4.00 0.75 37.62
C ALA A 78 -4.70 0.04 38.79
N ALA A 79 -4.00 -0.03 39.91
CA ALA A 79 -4.51 -0.31 41.25
C ALA A 79 -3.83 0.65 42.22
#